data_AF-A0A916RSB9-F1
#
_entry.id   AF-A0A916RSB9-F1
#
_cell.length_a   1.000
_cell.length_b   1.000
_cell.length_c   1.000
_cell.angle_alpha   90.00
_cell.angle_beta   90.00
_cell.angle_gamma   90.00
#
_symmetry.space_group_name_H-M   'P 1'
#
loop_
_entity.id
_entity.type
_entity.pdbx_description
1 polymer ?
#
loop_
_entity_poly.entity_id
_entity_poly.type
_entity_poly.pdbx_seq_one_letter_code
_entity_poly.pdbx_strand_id
1 'polypeptide(L)'
;MAEQSIVNMKENTGLGTVEIAPEVIEVIAGIAASEVEGLANMRGNFATGVVEKFGKKSHSKGVKVELTENGIVIDLFVVLEYGVSIPSVAQKIQANIRQTLKNMTSLDIVEVNVHVVGLQMEKEQDSE
;
A
#
# COMPACT_ATOMS: atom_id res chain seq x y z
N MET A 1 0.53 21.08 -13.45
CA MET A 1 0.38 19.82 -14.19
C MET A 1 1.37 18.86 -13.55
N ALA A 2 0.90 17.84 -12.84
CA ALA A 2 1.80 16.84 -12.25
C ALA A 2 2.12 15.83 -13.35
N GLU A 3 3.40 15.69 -13.72
CA GLU A 3 3.86 14.61 -14.58
C GLU A 3 3.67 13.29 -13.82
N GLN A 4 2.59 12.58 -14.15
CA GLN A 4 2.41 11.20 -13.69
C GLN A 4 3.41 10.33 -14.47
N SER A 5 4.51 10.00 -13.81
CA SER A 5 5.52 9.10 -14.35
C SER A 5 4.93 7.69 -14.42
N ILE A 6 4.75 7.18 -15.62
CA ILE A 6 4.28 5.81 -15.92
C ILE A 6 5.43 4.81 -15.82
N VAL A 7 5.19 3.62 -15.25
CA VAL A 7 6.18 2.54 -15.25
C VAL A 7 6.11 1.78 -16.57
N ASN A 8 7.21 1.76 -17.32
CA ASN A 8 7.34 0.99 -18.55
C ASN A 8 7.87 -0.42 -18.26
N MET A 9 7.09 -1.46 -18.56
CA MET A 9 7.61 -2.83 -18.60
C MET A 9 8.38 -3.03 -19.90
N LYS A 10 9.72 -3.06 -19.84
CA LYS A 10 10.57 -3.34 -21.02
C LYS A 10 10.55 -4.83 -21.37
N GLU A 11 9.53 -5.27 -22.08
CA GLU A 11 9.60 -6.44 -22.96
C GLU A 11 9.16 -6.03 -24.37
N ASN A 12 10.12 -5.66 -25.21
CA ASN A 12 9.85 -5.33 -26.62
C ASN A 12 9.69 -6.63 -27.42
N THR A 13 8.53 -7.26 -27.31
CA THR A 13 8.18 -8.51 -28.01
C THR A 13 7.62 -8.26 -29.41
N GLY A 14 7.59 -7.00 -29.89
CA GLY A 14 6.90 -6.61 -31.12
C GLY A 14 5.37 -6.62 -30.99
N LEU A 15 4.82 -6.90 -29.80
CA LEU A 15 3.38 -6.95 -29.51
C LEU A 15 2.83 -5.65 -28.89
N GLY A 16 3.68 -4.67 -28.58
CA GLY A 16 3.30 -3.40 -27.96
C GLY A 16 4.06 -3.10 -26.67
N THR A 17 3.65 -2.04 -25.97
CA THR A 17 4.20 -1.61 -24.67
C THR A 17 3.14 -1.73 -23.58
N VAL A 18 3.54 -2.19 -22.39
CA VAL A 18 2.68 -2.25 -21.20
C VAL A 18 3.13 -1.16 -20.23
N GLU A 19 2.20 -0.27 -19.91
CA GLU A 19 2.41 0.84 -18.99
C GLU A 19 1.55 0.62 -17.73
N ILE A 20 2.18 0.68 -16.56
CA ILE A 20 1.49 0.56 -15.27
C ILE A 20 1.46 1.93 -14.62
N ALA A 21 0.26 2.42 -14.35
CA ALA A 21 0.07 3.67 -13.64
C ALA A 21 0.48 3.52 -12.15
N PRO A 22 1.08 4.55 -11.54
CA PRO A 22 1.46 4.52 -10.12
C PRO A 22 0.28 4.19 -9.19
N GLU A 23 -0.92 4.68 -9.53
CA GLU A 23 -2.16 4.43 -8.78
C GLU A 23 -2.50 2.93 -8.69
N VAL A 24 -2.14 2.13 -9.70
CA VAL A 24 -2.34 0.67 -9.68
C VAL A 24 -1.40 0.02 -8.66
N ILE A 25 -0.17 0.51 -8.55
CA ILE A 25 0.82 0.04 -7.58
C ILE A 25 0.36 0.34 -6.15
N GLU A 26 -0.20 1.53 -5.93
CA GLU A 26 -0.79 1.91 -4.64
C GLU A 26 -1.92 0.95 -4.22
N VAL A 27 -2.80 0.61 -5.16
CA VAL A 27 -3.91 -0.31 -4.89
C VAL A 27 -3.41 -1.71 -4.56
N ILE A 28 -2.48 -2.26 -5.35
CA ILE A 28 -1.93 -3.60 -5.10
C ILE A 28 -1.20 -3.65 -3.75
N ALA A 29 -0.37 -2.63 -3.45
CA ALA A 29 0.35 -2.54 -2.19
C ALA A 29 -0.61 -2.41 -0.99
N GLY A 30 -1.70 -1.64 -1.15
CA GLY A 30 -2.73 -1.50 -0.11
C GLY A 30 -3.48 -2.81 0.16
N ILE A 31 -3.83 -3.56 -0.89
CA ILE A 31 -4.46 -4.88 -0.76
C ILE A 31 -3.49 -5.84 -0.07
N ALA A 32 -2.24 -5.93 -0.56
CA ALA A 32 -1.23 -6.81 0.00
C ALA A 32 -0.91 -6.47 1.48
N ALA A 33 -0.88 -5.19 1.85
CA ALA A 33 -0.70 -4.80 3.25
C ALA A 33 -1.87 -5.24 4.14
N SER A 34 -3.10 -5.17 3.61
CA SER A 34 -4.34 -5.50 4.34
C SER A 34 -4.51 -6.99 4.60
N GLU A 35 -3.80 -7.85 3.86
CA GLU A 35 -3.82 -9.31 4.05
C GLU A 35 -2.92 -9.77 5.21
N VAL A 36 -2.11 -8.89 5.80
CA VAL A 36 -1.17 -9.25 6.86
C VAL A 36 -1.84 -9.18 8.23
N GLU A 37 -1.86 -10.32 8.91
CA GLU A 37 -2.31 -10.42 10.31
C GLU A 37 -1.54 -9.48 11.24
N GLY A 38 -2.27 -8.81 12.15
CA GLY A 38 -1.72 -7.81 13.06
C GLY A 38 -1.74 -6.37 12.53
N LEU A 39 -2.15 -6.17 11.26
CA LEU A 39 -2.47 -4.85 10.73
C LEU A 39 -3.96 -4.55 10.97
N ALA A 40 -4.25 -3.59 11.85
CA ALA A 40 -5.62 -3.19 12.14
C ALA A 40 -6.19 -2.33 11.01
N ASN A 41 -5.42 -1.34 10.55
CA ASN A 41 -5.86 -0.42 9.49
C ASN A 41 -4.69 0.36 8.88
N MET A 42 -4.95 1.13 7.82
CA MET A 42 -3.99 2.09 7.24
C MET A 42 -4.49 3.54 7.37
N ARG A 43 -3.55 4.48 7.53
CA ARG A 43 -3.82 5.92 7.71
C ARG A 43 -4.42 6.49 6.43
N GLY A 44 -5.73 6.62 6.44
CA GLY A 44 -6.48 6.99 5.24
C GLY A 44 -7.90 6.42 5.21
N ASN A 45 -8.10 5.33 5.95
CA ASN A 45 -9.42 4.73 6.16
C ASN A 45 -10.32 5.54 7.13
N PHE A 46 -9.78 6.53 7.86
CA PHE A 46 -10.56 7.34 8.82
C PHE A 46 -11.54 8.32 8.16
N ALA A 47 -11.44 8.55 6.85
CA ALA A 47 -12.27 9.50 6.12
C ALA A 47 -13.24 8.85 5.11
N THR A 48 -13.44 7.53 5.17
CA THR A 48 -14.44 6.84 4.34
C THR A 48 -15.84 7.40 4.61
N GLY A 49 -16.22 7.60 5.87
CA GLY A 49 -17.57 8.09 6.23
C GLY A 49 -17.95 9.49 5.73
N VAL A 50 -16.98 10.36 5.40
CA VAL A 50 -17.26 11.73 4.92
C VAL A 50 -16.98 11.91 3.43
N VAL A 51 -15.98 11.22 2.88
CA VAL A 51 -15.58 11.35 1.47
C VAL A 51 -16.41 10.46 0.53
N GLU A 52 -16.99 9.36 1.02
CA GLU A 52 -17.93 8.53 0.24
C GLU A 52 -19.21 9.29 -0.14
N LYS A 53 -19.64 10.27 0.67
CA LYS A 53 -20.77 11.16 0.34
C LYS A 53 -20.48 12.15 -0.79
N PHE A 54 -19.21 12.30 -1.19
CA PHE A 54 -18.77 13.19 -2.28
C PHE A 54 -18.34 12.42 -3.55
N GLY A 55 -18.65 11.12 -3.65
CA GLY A 55 -18.62 10.38 -4.92
C GLY A 55 -17.24 9.96 -5.45
N LYS A 56 -16.14 10.20 -4.70
CA LYS A 56 -14.80 9.69 -5.06
C LYS A 56 -14.41 8.52 -4.17
N LYS A 57 -14.50 7.31 -4.71
CA LYS A 57 -13.84 6.12 -4.16
C LYS A 57 -12.33 6.35 -4.23
N SER A 58 -11.66 6.42 -3.09
CA SER A 58 -10.21 6.57 -3.03
C SER A 58 -9.68 5.40 -2.21
N HIS A 59 -9.26 4.38 -2.94
CA HIS A 59 -8.73 3.12 -2.40
C HIS A 59 -7.23 3.20 -2.04
N SER A 60 -6.56 4.33 -2.33
CA SER A 60 -5.11 4.51 -2.12
C SER A 60 -4.72 5.22 -0.81
N LYS A 61 -5.65 5.43 0.13
CA LYS A 61 -5.35 6.23 1.32
C LYS A 61 -4.57 5.42 2.36
N GLY A 62 -3.27 5.65 2.41
CA GLY A 62 -2.33 5.03 3.37
C GLY A 62 -1.08 4.46 2.72
N VAL A 63 -1.05 4.44 1.38
CA VAL A 63 0.12 4.04 0.59
C VAL A 63 0.48 5.21 -0.32
N LYS A 64 1.75 5.62 -0.30
CA LYS A 64 2.30 6.58 -1.25
C LYS A 64 3.35 5.87 -2.08
N VAL A 65 3.23 5.95 -3.40
CA VAL A 65 4.22 5.41 -4.33
C VAL A 65 4.99 6.55 -4.97
N GLU A 66 6.31 6.45 -4.95
CA GLU A 66 7.20 7.39 -5.60
C GLU A 66 8.08 6.66 -6.61
N LEU A 67 8.10 7.18 -7.83
CA LEU A 67 8.98 6.71 -8.89
C LEU A 67 10.20 7.60 -8.91
N THR A 68 11.35 7.01 -8.60
CA THR A 68 12.64 7.69 -8.65
C THR A 68 13.48 7.13 -9.79
N GLU A 69 14.57 7.79 -10.15
CA GLU A 69 15.55 7.25 -11.10
C GLU A 69 16.13 5.91 -10.64
N ASN A 70 16.19 5.70 -9.31
CA ASN A 70 16.72 4.49 -8.69
C ASN A 70 15.71 3.34 -8.64
N GLY A 71 14.42 3.61 -8.89
CA GLY A 71 13.35 2.63 -8.90
C GLY A 71 12.14 3.06 -8.06
N ILE A 72 11.31 2.08 -7.69
CA ILE A 72 10.03 2.29 -7.00
C ILE A 72 10.25 2.30 -5.49
N VAL A 73 9.78 3.36 -4.84
CA VAL A 73 9.75 3.52 -3.38
C VAL A 73 8.30 3.55 -2.92
N ILE A 74 7.98 2.77 -1.90
CA ILE A 74 6.63 2.67 -1.34
C ILE A 74 6.67 3.05 0.14
N ASP A 75 5.88 4.06 0.52
CA ASP A 75 5.65 4.43 1.91
C ASP A 75 4.25 3.98 2.34
N LEU A 76 4.18 3.20 3.41
CA LEU A 76 2.94 2.77 4.04
C LEU A 76 2.77 3.40 5.42
N PHE A 77 1.58 3.88 5.71
CA PHE A 77 1.23 4.43 7.02
C PHE A 77 0.20 3.50 7.69
N VAL A 78 0.63 2.76 8.70
CA VAL A 78 -0.13 1.64 9.25
C VAL A 78 -0.50 1.86 10.73
N VAL A 79 -1.64 1.33 11.12
CA VAL A 79 -2.09 1.16 12.50
C VAL A 79 -2.06 -0.32 12.79
N LEU A 80 -1.29 -0.73 13.79
CA LEU A 80 -1.15 -2.15 14.15
C LEU A 80 -2.05 -2.49 15.34
N GLU A 81 -2.42 -3.76 15.46
CA GLU A 81 -3.17 -4.25 16.61
C GLU A 81 -2.31 -4.19 17.88
N TYR A 82 -2.93 -3.92 19.02
CA TYR A 82 -2.24 -4.02 20.30
C TYR A 82 -1.85 -5.48 20.58
N GLY A 83 -0.66 -5.69 21.17
CA GLY A 83 -0.17 -7.03 21.53
C GLY A 83 0.64 -7.74 20.44
N VAL A 84 0.77 -7.16 19.24
CA VAL A 84 1.61 -7.74 18.17
C VAL A 84 3.05 -7.24 18.22
N SER A 85 3.98 -8.05 17.71
CA SER A 85 5.37 -7.62 17.54
C SER A 85 5.49 -6.72 16.32
N ILE A 86 5.64 -5.41 16.56
CA ILE A 86 5.75 -4.38 15.51
C ILE A 86 6.82 -4.75 14.45
N PRO A 87 8.06 -5.14 14.81
CA PRO A 87 9.06 -5.48 13.80
C PRO A 87 8.67 -6.70 12.96
N SER A 88 8.03 -7.70 13.58
CA SER A 88 7.61 -8.91 12.88
C SER A 88 6.49 -8.63 11.89
N VAL A 89 5.47 -7.87 12.30
CA VAL A 89 4.37 -7.47 11.41
C VAL A 89 4.87 -6.57 10.28
N ALA A 90 5.76 -5.61 10.57
CA ALA A 90 6.35 -4.74 9.55
C ALA A 90 7.15 -5.53 8.50
N GLN A 91 7.94 -6.53 8.91
CA GLN A 91 8.64 -7.42 8.00
C GLN A 91 7.69 -8.25 7.15
N LYS A 92 6.59 -8.76 7.72
CA LYS A 92 5.56 -9.49 6.97
C LYS A 92 4.89 -8.60 5.93
N ILE A 93 4.54 -7.35 6.27
CA ILE A 93 4.01 -6.35 5.32
C ILE A 93 4.99 -6.12 4.17
N GLN A 94 6.26 -5.88 4.50
CA GLN A 94 7.31 -5.66 3.51
C GLN A 94 7.50 -6.86 2.57
N ALA A 95 7.47 -8.08 3.10
CA ALA A 95 7.61 -9.30 2.31
C ALA A 95 6.38 -9.53 1.41
N ASN A 96 5.16 -9.37 1.94
CA ASN A 96 3.94 -9.60 1.17
C ASN A 96 3.81 -8.62 0.01
N ILE A 97 4.08 -7.32 0.25
CA ILE A 97 4.03 -6.30 -0.79
C ILE A 97 5.04 -6.60 -1.91
N ARG A 98 6.29 -6.94 -1.57
CA ARG A 98 7.32 -7.27 -2.56
C ARG A 98 6.92 -8.47 -3.39
N GLN A 99 6.42 -9.52 -2.76
CA GLN A 99 6.02 -10.75 -3.44
C GLN A 99 4.82 -10.51 -4.36
N THR A 100 3.78 -9.84 -3.87
CA THR A 100 2.56 -9.59 -4.67
C THR A 100 2.84 -8.69 -5.86
N LEU A 101 3.57 -7.58 -5.68
CA LEU A 101 3.90 -6.69 -6.79
C LEU A 101 4.83 -7.35 -7.81
N LYS A 102 5.84 -8.11 -7.36
CA LYS A 102 6.70 -8.86 -8.29
C LYS A 102 5.90 -9.87 -9.09
N ASN A 103 4.98 -10.59 -8.45
CA ASN A 103 4.15 -11.60 -9.12
C ASN A 103 3.15 -10.98 -10.12
N MET A 104 2.56 -9.83 -9.81
CA MET A 104 1.54 -9.19 -10.66
C MET A 104 2.15 -8.34 -11.78
N THR A 105 3.27 -7.69 -11.51
CA THR A 105 3.81 -6.63 -12.39
C THR A 105 5.22 -6.92 -12.87
N SER A 106 5.88 -7.97 -12.36
CA SER A 106 7.31 -8.26 -12.61
C SER A 106 8.28 -7.13 -12.25
N LEU A 107 7.82 -6.07 -11.58
CA LEU A 107 8.62 -4.92 -11.17
C LEU A 107 9.46 -5.24 -9.94
N ASP A 108 10.69 -4.72 -9.91
CA ASP A 108 11.56 -4.77 -8.74
C ASP A 108 11.41 -3.48 -7.92
N ILE A 109 11.12 -3.65 -6.63
CA ILE A 109 10.90 -2.56 -5.68
C ILE A 109 12.17 -2.37 -4.87
N VAL A 110 12.65 -1.12 -4.82
CA VAL A 110 13.88 -0.76 -4.10
C VAL A 110 13.58 -0.73 -2.60
N GLU A 111 12.55 0.04 -2.23
CA GLU A 111 12.25 0.35 -0.83
C GLU A 111 10.76 0.18 -0.52
N VAL A 112 10.50 -0.42 0.64
CA VAL A 112 9.16 -0.50 1.24
C VAL A 112 9.29 -0.02 2.68
N ASN A 113 8.84 1.20 2.94
CA ASN A 113 8.93 1.88 4.21
C ASN A 113 7.61 1.74 4.95
N VAL A 114 7.65 1.19 6.17
CA VAL A 114 6.46 0.98 7.01
C VAL A 114 6.50 1.96 8.17
N HIS A 115 5.62 2.95 8.13
CA HIS A 115 5.44 3.98 9.15
C HIS A 115 4.30 3.58 10.08
N VAL A 116 4.63 3.16 11.30
CA VAL A 116 3.61 2.83 12.31
C VAL A 116 3.11 4.13 12.95
N VAL A 117 1.88 4.51 12.65
CA VAL A 117 1.29 5.78 13.09
C VAL A 117 0.43 5.65 14.34
N GLY A 118 0.11 4.42 14.76
CA GLY A 118 -0.70 4.17 15.95
C GLY A 118 -0.89 2.69 16.24
N LEU A 119 -1.51 2.43 17.39
CA LEU A 119 -1.95 1.11 17.80
C LEU A 119 -3.46 1.12 18.03
N GLN A 120 -4.15 0.11 17.52
CA GLN A 120 -5.56 -0.13 17.80
C GLN A 120 -5.64 -1.02 19.04
N MET A 121 -6.11 -0.45 20.14
CA MET A 121 -6.53 -1.25 21.28
C MET A 121 -7.90 -1.83 20.97
N GLU A 122 -8.16 -3.08 21.35
CA GLU A 122 -9.52 -3.62 21.32
C GLU A 122 -10.40 -2.65 22.12
N LYS A 123 -11.49 -2.18 21.51
CA LYS A 123 -12.51 -1.49 22.30
C LYS A 123 -13.06 -2.53 23.27
N GLU A 124 -12.94 -2.27 24.56
CA GLU A 124 -13.85 -2.86 25.53
C GLU A 124 -15.25 -2.63 24.95
N GLN A 125 -15.97 -3.71 24.65
CA GLN A 125 -17.39 -3.61 24.38
C GLN A 125 -17.98 -3.03 25.67
N ASP A 126 -18.38 -1.77 25.64
CA ASP A 126 -19.34 -1.26 26.60
C ASP A 126 -20.61 -2.09 26.40
N SER A 127 -20.69 -3.20 27.14
CA SER A 127 -21.88 -3.98 27.32
C SER A 127 -22.84 -3.13 28.15
N GLU A 128 -23.70 -2.37 27.47
CA GLU A 128 -24.97 -1.90 28.04
C GLU A 128 -26.03 -3.00 27.98
#